data_AF-A0A369THT5-F1
#
_entry.id   AF-A0A369THT5-F1
#
_cell.length_a   1.000
_cell.length_b   1.000
_cell.length_c   1.000
_cell.angle_alpha   90.00
_cell.angle_beta   90.00
_cell.angle_gamma   90.00
#
_symmetry.space_group_name_H-M   'P 1'
#
loop_
_entity.id
_entity.type
_entity.pdbx_description
1 polymer ?
#
loop_
_entity_poly.entity_id
_entity_poly.type
_entity_poly.pdbx_seq_one_letter_code
_entity_poly.pdbx_strand_id
1 'polypeptide(L)'
;MSARAIFDSLQTLSAAAPEDAARAGFLEWAFGLPEDSVPRAEACAALRRIGGLNAHSAAARAFVGLLEEAALWPAARPARRGGRAGRKRSLH
;
A
#
# COMPACT_ATOMS: atom_id res chain seq x y z
N MET A 1 1.72 14.46 3.00
CA MET A 1 0.29 14.86 3.08
C MET A 1 -0.55 13.72 3.66
N SER A 2 -1.73 13.98 4.22
CA SER A 2 -2.56 12.88 4.77
C SER A 2 -3.28 12.11 3.66
N ALA A 3 -3.53 10.80 3.87
CA ALA A 3 -4.24 9.97 2.89
C ALA A 3 -5.65 10.51 2.58
N ARG A 4 -6.34 11.11 3.57
CA ARG A 4 -7.66 11.74 3.39
C ARG A 4 -7.59 12.92 2.41
N ALA A 5 -6.59 13.79 2.56
CA ALA A 5 -6.43 14.97 1.73
C ALA A 5 -6.04 14.61 0.29
N ILE A 6 -5.17 13.60 0.11
CA ILE A 6 -4.83 13.07 -1.21
C ILE A 6 -6.06 12.48 -1.88
N PHE A 7 -6.84 11.67 -1.15
CA PHE A 7 -8.09 11.10 -1.64
C PHE A 7 -9.05 12.19 -2.12
N ASP A 8 -9.31 13.23 -1.32
CA ASP A 8 -10.20 14.34 -1.72
C ASP A 8 -9.70 15.09 -2.95
N SER A 9 -8.38 15.30 -3.07
CA SER A 9 -7.79 15.93 -4.25
C SER A 9 -8.05 15.08 -5.52
N LEU A 10 -7.79 13.78 -5.44
CA LEU A 10 -7.99 12.83 -6.55
C LEU A 10 -9.46 12.70 -6.97
N GLN A 11 -10.42 13.01 -6.11
CA GLN A 11 -11.85 13.00 -6.43
C GLN A 11 -12.22 14.09 -7.44
N THR A 12 -11.55 15.24 -7.38
CA THR A 12 -11.78 16.39 -8.28
C THR A 12 -10.84 16.42 -9.49
N LEU A 13 -9.76 15.66 -9.44
CA LEU A 13 -8.74 15.66 -10.48
C LEU A 13 -9.23 14.97 -11.76
N SER A 14 -9.32 15.74 -12.84
CA SER A 14 -9.47 15.19 -14.19
C SER A 14 -8.09 14.93 -14.78
N ALA A 15 -7.59 13.70 -14.58
CA ALA A 15 -6.31 13.27 -15.13
C ALA A 15 -6.53 12.44 -16.40
N ALA A 16 -5.70 12.68 -17.42
CA ALA A 16 -5.68 11.84 -18.63
C ALA A 16 -5.23 10.39 -18.32
N ALA A 17 -4.38 10.23 -17.30
CA ALA A 17 -3.91 8.94 -16.77
C ALA A 17 -4.22 8.85 -15.25
N PRO A 18 -5.40 8.32 -14.87
CA PRO A 18 -5.82 8.26 -13.47
C PRO A 18 -4.95 7.37 -12.59
N GLU A 19 -4.34 6.30 -13.13
CA GLU A 19 -3.43 5.43 -12.38
C GLU A 19 -2.14 6.14 -11.98
N ASP A 20 -1.61 7.01 -12.83
CA ASP A 20 -0.37 7.75 -12.55
C ASP A 20 -0.60 8.77 -11.44
N ALA A 21 -1.74 9.47 -11.46
CA ALA A 21 -2.13 10.37 -10.39
C ALA A 21 -2.32 9.63 -9.05
N ALA A 22 -2.93 8.45 -9.08
CA ALA A 22 -3.06 7.60 -7.89
C ALA A 22 -1.71 7.14 -7.35
N ARG A 23 -0.78 6.72 -8.22
CA ARG A 23 0.59 6.32 -7.83
C ARG A 23 1.36 7.48 -7.22
N ALA A 24 1.29 8.66 -7.83
CA ALA A 24 1.93 9.86 -7.30
C ALA A 24 1.41 10.19 -5.90
N GLY A 25 0.09 10.20 -5.71
CA GLY A 25 -0.53 10.40 -4.40
C GLY A 25 -0.15 9.32 -3.38
N PHE A 26 -0.08 8.06 -3.80
CA PHE A 26 0.38 6.96 -2.93
C PHE A 26 1.83 7.15 -2.47
N LEU A 27 2.74 7.50 -3.38
CA LEU A 27 4.14 7.75 -3.03
C LEU A 27 4.29 8.98 -2.13
N GLU A 28 3.54 10.05 -2.40
CA GLU A 28 3.53 11.24 -1.54
C GLU A 28 3.07 10.91 -0.11
N TRP A 29 2.02 10.07 0.01
CA TRP A 29 1.58 9.57 1.31
C TRP A 29 2.65 8.70 1.97
N ALA A 30 3.20 7.71 1.25
CA ALA A 30 4.14 6.72 1.78
C ALA A 30 5.46 7.37 2.23
N PHE A 31 6.01 8.29 1.45
CA PHE A 31 7.23 9.03 1.83
C PHE A 31 6.98 10.11 2.88
N GLY A 32 5.73 10.48 3.13
CA GLY A 32 5.36 11.39 4.22
C GLY A 32 5.15 10.71 5.56
N LEU A 33 5.28 9.38 5.65
CA LEU A 33 5.13 8.64 6.90
C LEU A 33 6.36 8.81 7.81
N PRO A 34 6.20 8.72 9.15
CA PRO A 34 7.34 8.69 10.08
C PRO A 34 8.27 7.51 9.79
N GLU A 35 9.58 7.68 9.99
CA GLU A 35 10.59 6.64 9.70
C GLU A 35 10.35 5.32 10.44
N ASP A 36 9.86 5.40 11.69
CA ASP A 36 9.59 4.23 12.55
C ASP A 36 8.19 3.61 12.31
N SER A 37 7.43 4.13 11.35
CA SER A 37 6.09 3.63 11.07
C SER A 37 6.13 2.29 10.33
N VAL A 38 5.12 1.45 10.58
CA VAL A 38 4.94 0.20 9.84
C VAL A 38 4.00 0.50 8.66
N PRO A 39 4.46 0.45 7.39
CA PRO A 39 3.66 0.88 6.24
C PRO A 39 2.30 0.19 6.14
N ARG A 40 2.25 -1.10 6.50
CA ARG A 40 1.02 -1.88 6.58
C ARG A 40 0.02 -1.31 7.58
N ALA A 41 0.49 -0.98 8.79
CA ALA A 41 -0.37 -0.46 9.85
C ALA A 41 -0.91 0.93 9.47
N GLU A 42 -0.06 1.74 8.83
CA GLU A 42 -0.46 3.04 8.30
C GLU A 42 -1.46 2.92 7.15
N ALA A 43 -1.30 1.95 6.24
CA ALA A 43 -2.26 1.66 5.18
C ALA A 43 -3.63 1.26 5.76
N CYS A 44 -3.67 0.37 6.75
CA CYS A 44 -4.90 0.01 7.47
C CYS A 44 -5.53 1.23 8.15
N ALA A 45 -4.72 2.10 8.76
CA ALA A 45 -5.21 3.32 9.40
C ALA A 45 -5.76 4.32 8.38
N ALA A 46 -5.11 4.48 7.22
CA ALA A 46 -5.57 5.30 6.11
C ALA A 46 -6.92 4.77 5.58
N LEU A 47 -7.02 3.47 5.33
CA LEU A 47 -8.25 2.83 4.88
C LEU A 47 -9.39 3.01 5.88
N ARG A 48 -9.16 2.93 7.20
CA ARG A 48 -10.21 3.21 8.20
C ARG A 48 -10.69 4.67 8.18
N ARG A 49 -9.81 5.62 7.85
CA ARG A 49 -10.19 7.04 7.73
C ARG A 49 -10.95 7.35 6.45
N ILE A 50 -10.82 6.50 5.44
CA ILE A 50 -11.47 6.65 4.12
C ILE A 50 -12.69 5.73 3.99
N GLY A 51 -12.72 4.60 4.69
CA GLY A 51 -13.73 3.55 4.64
C GLY A 51 -15.08 4.05 5.12
N GLY A 52 -15.92 4.44 4.17
CA GLY A 52 -17.17 5.17 4.40
C GLY A 52 -17.40 6.29 3.38
N LEU A 53 -16.36 6.66 2.64
CA LEU A 53 -16.40 7.64 1.57
C LEU A 53 -16.49 6.94 0.22
N ASN A 54 -17.37 7.45 -0.65
CA ASN A 54 -17.52 6.93 -1.99
C ASN A 54 -16.43 7.50 -2.91
N ALA A 55 -15.54 6.63 -3.41
CA ALA A 55 -14.57 6.97 -4.45
C ALA A 55 -15.29 7.07 -5.81
N HIS A 56 -15.53 8.29 -6.29
CA HIS A 56 -16.29 8.55 -7.52
C HIS A 56 -15.38 8.79 -8.74
N SER A 57 -14.12 9.20 -8.54
CA SER A 57 -13.16 9.31 -9.64
C SER A 57 -12.39 7.99 -9.85
N ALA A 58 -11.87 7.78 -11.07
CA ALA A 58 -11.00 6.63 -11.37
C ALA A 58 -9.69 6.70 -10.56
N ALA A 59 -9.10 7.88 -10.41
CA ALA A 59 -7.86 8.07 -9.66
C ALA A 59 -8.04 7.81 -8.15
N ALA A 60 -9.14 8.27 -7.56
CA ALA A 60 -9.44 8.00 -6.15
C ALA A 60 -9.65 6.50 -5.89
N ARG A 61 -10.34 5.78 -6.80
CA ARG A 61 -10.49 4.32 -6.72
C ARG A 61 -9.15 3.59 -6.82
N ALA A 62 -8.30 3.97 -7.77
CA ALA A 62 -6.97 3.38 -7.93
C ALA A 62 -6.09 3.62 -6.69
N PHE A 63 -6.18 4.82 -6.08
CA PHE A 63 -5.46 5.13 -4.85
C PHE A 63 -5.91 4.27 -3.66
N VAL A 64 -7.23 4.04 -3.52
CA VAL A 64 -7.75 3.11 -2.50
C VAL A 64 -7.22 1.69 -2.73
N GLY A 65 -7.19 1.22 -3.98
CA GLY A 65 -6.61 -0.10 -4.32
C GLY A 65 -5.15 -0.24 -3.90
N LEU A 66 -4.32 0.80 -4.11
CA LEU A 66 -2.92 0.80 -3.66
C LEU A 66 -2.80 0.71 -2.12
N LEU A 67 -3.69 1.38 -1.38
CA LEU A 67 -3.73 1.27 0.08
C LEU A 67 -4.17 -0.13 0.53
N GLU A 68 -5.14 -0.75 -0.14
CA GLU A 68 -5.56 -2.13 0.12
C GLU A 68 -4.41 -3.12 -0.11
N GLU A 69 -3.69 -3.00 -1.22
CA GLU A 69 -2.50 -3.80 -1.51
C GLU A 69 -1.43 -3.64 -0.42
N ALA A 70 -1.15 -2.39 -0.01
CA ALA A 70 -0.19 -2.11 1.07
C ALA A 70 -0.62 -2.68 2.42
N ALA A 71 -1.92 -2.68 2.73
CA ALA A 71 -2.47 -3.26 3.95
C ALA A 71 -2.36 -4.79 3.99
N LEU A 72 -2.30 -5.44 2.82
CA LEU A 72 -2.12 -6.88 2.69
C LEU A 72 -0.64 -7.32 2.79
N TRP A 73 0.32 -6.38 2.73
CA TRP A 73 1.75 -6.69 2.79
C TRP A 73 2.31 -6.66 4.23
N PRO A 74 3.13 -7.63 4.69
CA PRO A 74 3.59 -8.84 4.02
C PRO A 74 2.73 -10.05 4.41
N ALA A 75 2.06 -10.68 3.47
CA ALA A 75 1.33 -11.94 3.73
C ALA A 75 2.26 -13.17 3.83
N ALA A 76 3.49 -13.10 3.31
CA ALA A 76 4.43 -14.22 3.36
C ALA A 76 5.81 -13.77 3.86
N ARG A 77 6.23 -14.29 5.02
CA ARG A 77 7.66 -14.38 5.33
C ARG A 77 8.32 -15.18 4.19
N PRO A 78 9.48 -14.76 3.65
CA PRO A 78 10.22 -15.61 2.72
C PRO A 78 10.39 -16.98 3.37
N ALA A 79 9.81 -18.02 2.78
CA ALA A 79 10.06 -19.38 3.22
C ALA A 79 11.56 -19.62 3.04
N ARG A 80 12.31 -19.67 4.15
CA ARG A 80 13.76 -19.92 4.12
C ARG A 80 13.99 -21.29 3.48
N ARG A 81 14.26 -21.33 2.18
CA ARG A 81 14.70 -22.54 1.47
C ARG A 81 16.05 -22.98 2.07
N GLY A 82 16.04 -24.01 2.90
CA GLY A 82 17.24 -24.81 3.19
C GLY A 82 18.02 -24.52 4.48
N GLY A 83 17.38 -24.01 5.55
CA GLY A 83 18.04 -23.97 6.86
C GLY A 83 18.16 -25.37 7.50
N ARG A 84 19.37 -25.94 7.53
CA ARG A 84 19.80 -27.18 8.23
C ARG A 84 19.26 -28.54 7.76
N ALA A 85 18.04 -28.67 7.23
CA ALA A 85 17.50 -29.99 6.86
C ALA A 85 18.21 -30.66 5.66
N GLY A 86 18.82 -29.88 4.76
CA GLY A 86 19.53 -30.39 3.58
C GLY A 86 20.95 -30.89 3.82
N ARG A 87 21.59 -30.56 4.96
CA ARG A 87 22.99 -30.93 5.24
C ARG A 87 23.19 -32.31 5.86
N LYS A 88 22.14 -33.12 6.00
CA LYS A 88 22.22 -34.47 6.57
C LYS A 88 22.14 -35.60 5.54
N ARG A 89 22.15 -35.30 4.23
CA ARG A 89 21.91 -36.28 3.17
C ARG A 89 23.10 -36.64 2.29
N SER A 90 24.33 -36.26 2.65
CA SER A 90 25.50 -36.62 1.84
C SER A 90 26.76 -36.80 2.69
N LEU A 91 26.76 -37.81 3.56
CA LEU A 91 27.98 -38.46 4.02
C LEU A 91 27.66 -39.93 4.28
N HIS A 92 27.71 -40.73 3.22
CA HIS A 92 27.91 -42.19 3.25
C HIS A 92 28.80 -42.54 2.07
#